data_AF-A9KMB2-F1
#
_entry.id   AF-A9KMB2-F1
#
_cell.length_a   1.000
_cell.length_b   1.000
_cell.length_c   1.000
_cell.angle_alpha   90.00
_cell.angle_beta   90.00
_cell.angle_gamma   90.00
#
_symmetry.space_group_name_H-M   'P 1'
#
loop_
_entity.id
_entity.type
_entity.pdbx_description
1 polymer ?
#
loop_
_entity_poly.entity_id
_entity_poly.type
_entity_poly.pdbx_seq_one_letter_code
_entity_poly.pdbx_strand_id
1 'polypeptide(L)' 'MTVIERLSLELSNKEYLTQAEYIQFLTENNLISTDIYNKEIMQKQLLCIIFTPFCKCASQYFYQQ' A
#
# COMPACT_ATOMS: atom_id res chain seq x y z
N MET A 1 -14.07 -5.81 6.78
CA MET A 1 -13.14 -4.77 6.31
C MET A 1 -12.11 -5.43 5.43
N THR A 2 -12.10 -5.06 4.16
CA THR A 2 -11.10 -5.52 3.20
C THR A 2 -9.77 -4.81 3.43
N VAL A 3 -8.68 -5.33 2.86
CA VAL A 3 -7.36 -4.71 2.93
C VAL A 3 -7.39 -3.29 2.37
N ILE A 4 -8.12 -3.05 1.28
CA ILE A 4 -8.22 -1.72 0.69
C ILE A 4 -9.05 -0.75 1.53
N GLU A 5 -10.16 -1.20 2.12
CA GLU A 5 -10.95 -0.38 3.06
C GLU A 5 -10.11 0.01 4.28
N ARG A 6 -9.28 -0.91 4.78
CA ARG A 6 -8.35 -0.60 5.87
C ARG A 6 -7.32 0.43 5.45
N LEU A 7 -6.71 0.27 4.27
CA LEU A 7 -5.75 1.22 3.73
C LEU A 7 -6.36 2.62 3.56
N SER A 8 -7.59 2.71 3.04
CA SER A 8 -8.34 3.97 2.91
C SER A 8 -8.60 4.64 4.26
N LEU A 9 -8.83 3.89 5.34
CA LEU A 9 -8.97 4.47 6.68
C LEU A 9 -7.67 5.07 7.21
N GLU A 10 -6.54 4.41 7.00
CA GLU A 10 -5.23 4.92 7.43
C GLU A 10 -4.82 6.18 6.63
N LEU A 11 -5.30 6.29 5.39
CA LEU A 11 -5.02 7.39 4.48
C LEU A 11 -6.12 8.47 4.48
N SER A 12 -7.20 8.30 5.25
CA SER A 12 -8.39 9.17 5.16
C SER A 12 -8.13 10.65 5.49
N ASN A 13 -6.95 10.97 6.02
CA ASN A 13 -6.53 12.36 6.24
C ASN A 13 -5.91 13.01 5.00
N LYS A 14 -5.37 12.26 4.04
CA LYS A 14 -4.71 12.76 2.83
C LYS A 14 -4.72 11.69 1.72
N GLU A 15 -5.50 11.89 0.67
CA GLU A 15 -5.44 11.07 -0.54
C GLU A 15 -4.26 11.54 -1.41
N TYR A 16 -3.15 10.80 -1.36
CA TYR A 16 -1.94 11.14 -2.10
C TYR A 16 -1.90 10.52 -3.50
N LEU A 17 -2.61 9.41 -3.70
CA LEU A 17 -2.58 8.59 -4.91
C LEU A 17 -3.99 8.12 -5.26
N THR A 18 -4.15 7.62 -6.49
CA THR A 18 -5.39 7.02 -6.96
C THR A 18 -5.58 5.61 -6.40
N GLN A 19 -6.82 5.13 -6.36
CA GLN A 19 -7.14 3.76 -5.93
C GLN A 19 -6.39 2.69 -6.74
N ALA A 20 -6.19 2.92 -8.05
CA ALA A 20 -5.45 2.02 -8.92
C ALA A 20 -3.97 1.89 -8.50
N GLU A 21 -3.33 3.00 -8.14
CA GLU A 21 -1.96 3.00 -7.64
C GLU A 21 -1.85 2.28 -6.29
N TYR A 22 -2.82 2.47 -5.39
CA TYR A 22 -2.87 1.71 -4.13
C TYR A 22 -3.05 0.21 -4.35
N ILE A 23 -3.88 -0.21 -5.31
CA ILE A 23 -4.04 -1.63 -5.68
C ILE A 23 -2.72 -2.19 -6.23
N GLN A 24 -1.99 -1.40 -7.04
CA GLN A 24 -0.68 -1.79 -7.53
C GLN A 24 0.31 -2.00 -6.38
N PHE A 25 0.39 -1.06 -5.43
CA PHE A 25 1.28 -1.21 -4.26
C PHE A 25 0.91 -2.38 -3.36
N LEU A 26 -0.38 -2.66 -3.18
CA LEU A 26 -0.86 -3.84 -2.46
C LEU A 26 -0.36 -5.11 -3.15
N THR A 27 -0.54 -5.20 -4.47
CA THR A 27 -0.10 -6.35 -5.28
C THR A 27 1.41 -6.56 -5.18
N GLU A 28 2.20 -5.49 -5.28
CA GLU A 28 3.67 -5.54 -5.15
C GLU A 28 4.17 -6.04 -3.78
N ASN A 29 3.32 -5.92 -2.74
CA ASN A 29 3.62 -6.38 -1.38
C ASN A 29 2.93 -7.71 -1.05
N ASN A 30 2.44 -8.43 -2.06
CA ASN A 30 1.70 -9.69 -1.93
C ASN A 30 0.42 -9.58 -1.09
N LEU A 31 -0.26 -8.43 -1.17
CA LEU A 31 -1.57 -8.21 -0.56
C LEU A 31 -2.64 -8.12 -1.65
N ILE A 32 -3.75 -8.82 -1.43
CA ILE A 32 -4.92 -8.74 -2.31
C ILE A 32 -5.87 -7.69 -1.73
N SER A 33 -6.28 -6.72 -2.55
CA SER A 33 -7.13 -5.60 -2.12
C SER A 33 -8.47 -6.05 -1.55
N THR A 34 -9.03 -7.14 -2.08
CA THR A 34 -10.33 -7.71 -1.70
C THR A 34 -10.26 -8.67 -0.51
N ASP A 35 -9.07 -9.06 -0.06
CA ASP A 35 -8.94 -9.98 1.07
C ASP A 35 -9.43 -9.35 2.37
N ILE A 36 -9.86 -10.20 3.31
CA ILE A 36 -10.20 -9.77 4.65
C ILE A 36 -8.91 -9.37 5.37
N TYR A 37 -8.87 -8.13 5.86
CA TYR A 37 -7.70 -7.63 6.58
C TYR A 37 -7.46 -8.41 7.88
N ASN A 38 -6.28 -9.03 7.98
CA ASN A 38 -5.80 -9.67 9.20
C ASN A 38 -4.71 -8.80 9.86
N LYS A 39 -4.99 -8.25 11.04
CA LYS A 39 -4.07 -7.36 11.77
C LYS A 39 -2.74 -8.03 12.13
N GLU A 40 -2.75 -9.29 12.54
CA GLU A 40 -1.55 -9.96 13.06
C GLU A 40 -0.51 -10.19 11.96
N ILE A 41 -0.98 -10.42 10.73
CA ILE A 41 -0.13 -10.81 9.60
C ILE A 41 0.11 -9.63 8.66
N MET A 42 -0.92 -8.82 8.38
CA MET A 42 -0.90 -7.83 7.30
C MET A 42 -0.56 -6.42 7.75
N GLN A 43 -0.58 -6.11 9.05
CA GLN A 43 -0.37 -4.74 9.55
C GLN A 43 0.99 -4.16 9.15
N LYS A 44 2.06 -4.97 9.22
CA LYS A 44 3.42 -4.53 8.85
C LYS A 44 3.53 -4.22 7.35
N GLN A 45 2.97 -5.08 6.50
CA GLN A 45 2.96 -4.90 5.04
C GLN A 45 2.15 -3.66 4.65
N LEU A 46 0.99 -3.46 5.29
CA LEU A 46 0.15 -2.29 5.04
C LEU A 46 0.86 -0.98 5.44
N LEU A 47 1.55 -0.97 6.58
CA LEU A 47 2.34 0.18 7.03
C LEU A 47 3.49 0.48 6.06
N CYS A 48 4.16 -0.55 5.54
CA CYS A 48 5.15 -0.37 4.49
C CYS A 48 4.54 0.34 3.28
N ILE A 49 3.33 0.02 2.85
CA ILE A 49 2.68 0.71 1.72
C ILE A 49 2.34 2.17 2.01
N ILE A 50 2.21 2.59 3.27
CA ILE A 50 1.99 4.00 3.63
C ILE A 50 3.31 4.79 3.57
N PHE A 51 4.42 4.19 4.02
CA PHE A 51 5.74 4.82 4.01
C PHE A 51 6.49 4.69 2.68
N THR A 52 6.26 3.60 1.94
CA THR A 52 6.98 3.26 0.70
C THR A 52 6.63 4.16 -0.49
N PRO A 53 5.46 4.79 -0.68
CA PRO A 53 5.30 5.78 -1.77
C PRO A 53 6.33 6.91 -1.66
N PHE A 54 6.81 7.25 -0.46
CA PHE A 54 7.94 8.16 -0.26
C PHE A 54 9.32 7.52 -0.53
N CYS A 55 9.44 6.20 -0.44
CA CYS A 55 10.71 5.47 -0.57
C CYS A 55 10.90 4.76 -1.93
N LYS A 56 9.83 4.42 -2.67
CA LYS A 56 9.90 3.82 -4.01
C LYS A 56 10.20 4.82 -5.11
N CYS A 57 9.96 6.10 -4.87
CA CYS A 57 10.59 7.15 -5.68
C CYS A 57 12.13 7.08 -5.64
N ALA A 58 12.74 6.37 -4.67
CA ALA A 58 14.17 6.08 -4.69
C ALA A 58 14.53 4.74 -5.38
N SER A 59 13.61 3.79 -5.49
CA SER A 59 13.90 2.44 -6.03
C SER A 59 13.54 2.26 -7.51
N GLN A 60 12.51 2.94 -8.02
CA GLN A 60 12.21 2.91 -9.47
C GLN A 60 13.18 3.77 -10.31
N TYR A 61 13.86 4.74 -9.70
CA TYR A 61 14.93 5.51 -10.35
C TYR A 61 16.33 4.86 -10.25
N PHE A 62 16.52 3.82 -9.44
CA PHE A 62 17.83 3.16 -9.26
C PHE A 62 18.01 1.89 -10.12
N TYR A 63 16.95 1.41 -10.80
CA TYR A 63 17.00 0.26 -11.72
C TYR A 63 16.82 0.64 -13.20
N GLN A 64 17.07 1.92 -13.53
CA GLN A 64 17.13 2.46 -14.89
C GLN A 64 18.44 3.24 -15.15
N GLN A 65 19.49 3.05 -14.33
CA GLN A 65 20.85 3.51 -14.63
C GLN A 65 21.87 2.40 -14.43
#